data_AF-A0A7H8LSF7-F1
#
_entry.id   AF-A0A7H8LSF7-F1
#
_cell.length_a   1.000
_cell.length_b   1.000
_cell.length_c   1.000
_cell.angle_alpha   90.00
_cell.angle_beta   90.00
_cell.angle_gamma   90.00
#
_symmetry.space_group_name_H-M   'P 1'
#
loop_
_entity.id
_entity.type
_entity.pdbx_description
1 polymer ?
#
loop_
_entity_poly.entity_id
_entity_poly.type
_entity_poly.pdbx_seq_one_letter_code
_entity_poly.pdbx_strand_id
1 'polypeptide(L)'
;MADLSETPIPYAGGHSGPMRVLLLHTRRGVIAKAGVTIGIDGAHYHQRWGRAAFEIPADKPVHVAVSQGSGQIGVASTVLSPEQPAELEYRGPAALYLAGSIGAPGTVKQRGCLLQLAIFALAPLMALALVIVLGVLLSR
;
A
#
# COMPACT_ATOMS: atom_id res chain seq x y z
N MET A 1 17.84 1.53 18.02
CA MET A 1 17.15 2.83 18.07
C MET A 1 16.96 3.30 16.65
N ALA A 2 15.71 3.39 16.18
CA ALA A 2 15.42 3.78 14.80
C ALA A 2 15.63 5.29 14.66
N ASP A 3 16.40 5.67 13.64
CA ASP A 3 16.68 7.05 13.26
C ASP A 3 15.36 7.76 12.90
N LEU A 4 14.85 8.60 13.81
CA LEU A 4 13.70 9.49 13.61
C LEU A 4 14.20 10.87 13.12
N SER A 5 15.14 10.87 12.17
CA SER A 5 15.76 12.09 11.63
C SER A 5 14.86 12.86 10.66
N GLU A 6 13.67 12.34 10.36
CA GLU A 6 12.69 12.97 9.47
C GLU A 6 11.62 13.69 10.30
N THR A 7 11.56 15.02 10.18
CA THR A 7 10.53 15.85 10.81
C THR A 7 9.14 15.36 10.38
N PRO A 8 8.22 15.09 11.32
CA PRO A 8 6.86 14.67 10.97
C PRO A 8 6.16 15.69 10.08
N ILE A 9 5.41 15.20 9.11
CA ILE A 9 4.62 16.06 8.21
C ILE A 9 3.44 16.65 9.00
N PRO A 10 3.25 17.97 9.01
CA PRO A 10 2.22 18.61 9.82
C PRO A 10 0.80 18.28 9.34
N TYR A 11 -0.13 18.22 10.28
CA TYR A 11 -1.54 17.97 10.00
C TYR A 11 -2.18 19.15 9.25
N ALA A 12 -2.75 18.89 8.08
CA ALA A 12 -3.36 19.95 7.26
C ALA A 12 -4.76 20.39 7.71
N GLY A 13 -5.48 19.56 8.48
CA GLY A 13 -6.91 19.73 8.75
C GLY A 13 -7.29 20.76 9.81
N GLY A 14 -6.43 21.73 10.13
CA GLY A 14 -6.71 22.84 11.05
C GLY A 14 -7.22 22.37 12.42
N HIS A 15 -6.32 21.89 13.28
CA HIS A 15 -6.66 21.42 14.62
C HIS A 15 -5.74 22.05 15.67
N SER A 16 -6.32 22.48 16.80
CA SER A 16 -5.62 23.18 17.89
C SER A 16 -5.52 22.37 19.19
N GLY A 17 -6.02 21.13 19.18
CA GLY A 17 -5.95 20.22 20.33
C GLY A 17 -4.63 19.43 20.38
N PRO A 18 -4.56 18.42 21.25
CA PRO A 18 -3.35 17.61 21.41
C PRO A 18 -3.05 16.83 20.12
N MET A 19 -1.78 16.85 19.72
CA MET A 19 -1.28 16.12 18.54
C MET A 19 -0.48 14.89 18.97
N ARG A 20 -0.45 13.89 18.10
CA ARG A 20 0.42 12.72 18.20
C ARG A 20 1.03 12.40 16.84
N VAL A 21 2.11 11.61 16.85
CA VAL A 21 2.80 11.21 15.63
C VAL A 21 2.29 9.85 15.16
N LEU A 22 1.74 9.80 13.96
CA LEU A 22 1.47 8.59 13.20
C LEU A 22 2.73 8.14 12.47
N LEU A 23 3.22 6.96 12.80
CA LEU A 23 4.25 6.26 12.04
C LEU A 23 3.60 5.33 11.02
N LEU A 24 3.73 5.65 9.74
CA LEU A 24 3.21 4.83 8.65
C LEU A 24 4.35 4.11 7.94
N HIS A 25 4.31 2.78 7.96
CA HIS A 25 5.24 1.93 7.24
C HIS A 25 4.61 1.40 5.95
N THR A 26 5.04 1.92 4.82
CA THR A 26 4.56 1.50 3.51
C THR A 26 5.52 0.48 2.88
N ARG A 27 4.99 -0.69 2.53
CA ARG A 27 5.73 -1.75 1.82
C ARG A 27 5.14 -1.99 0.44
N ARG A 28 6.03 -1.95 -0.54
CA ARG A 28 5.65 -2.16 -1.94
C ARG A 28 5.26 -3.62 -2.19
N GLY A 29 4.24 -3.83 -3.04
CA GLY A 29 3.92 -5.13 -3.63
C GLY A 29 4.77 -5.41 -4.88
N VAL A 30 4.83 -6.66 -5.35
CA VAL A 30 5.80 -7.14 -6.36
C VAL A 30 5.94 -6.26 -7.62
N ILE A 31 4.86 -5.62 -8.09
CA ILE A 31 4.83 -4.88 -9.37
C ILE A 31 4.87 -3.35 -9.18
N ALA A 32 4.86 -2.84 -7.93
CA ALA A 32 4.72 -1.41 -7.67
C ALA A 32 6.03 -0.63 -7.92
N LYS A 33 6.12 0.07 -9.07
CA LYS A 33 7.14 1.10 -9.34
C LYS A 33 6.67 2.53 -9.02
N ALA A 34 5.35 2.74 -8.95
CA ALA A 34 4.77 4.05 -8.65
C ALA A 34 5.00 4.46 -7.19
N GLY A 35 5.00 5.77 -6.91
CA GLY A 35 4.99 6.29 -5.54
C GLY A 35 3.72 5.93 -4.78
N VAL A 36 3.69 6.28 -3.49
CA VAL A 36 2.54 6.05 -2.61
C VAL A 36 1.90 7.39 -2.26
N THR A 37 0.57 7.43 -2.26
CA THR A 37 -0.22 8.60 -1.87
C THR A 37 -0.93 8.29 -0.56
N ILE A 38 -0.62 9.07 0.47
CA ILE A 38 -1.22 8.96 1.80
C ILE A 38 -2.31 10.03 1.90
N GLY A 39 -3.52 9.61 2.22
CA GLY A 39 -4.65 10.47 2.58
C GLY A 39 -4.80 10.53 4.10
N ILE A 40 -4.78 11.72 4.70
CA ILE A 40 -5.13 11.93 6.12
C ILE A 40 -6.27 12.93 6.18
N ASP A 41 -7.45 12.51 6.63
CA ASP A 41 -8.67 13.32 6.70
C ASP A 41 -8.98 14.10 5.39
N GLY A 42 -8.65 13.51 4.24
CA GLY A 42 -8.86 14.12 2.92
C GLY A 42 -7.69 14.93 2.37
N ALA A 43 -6.66 15.22 3.17
CA ALA A 43 -5.40 15.79 2.68
C ALA A 43 -4.52 14.70 2.05
N HIS A 44 -3.94 14.96 0.89
CA HIS A 44 -3.16 13.97 0.13
C HIS A 44 -1.67 14.34 0.09
N TYR A 45 -0.82 13.37 0.42
CA TYR A 45 0.63 13.50 0.46
C TYR A 45 1.27 12.44 -0.44
N HIS A 46 2.06 12.86 -1.43
CA HIS A 46 2.83 11.96 -2.27
C HIS A 46 4.18 11.65 -1.63
N GLN A 47 4.41 10.38 -1.32
CA GLN A 47 5.61 9.91 -0.66
C GLN A 47 6.26 8.75 -1.41
N ARG A 48 7.52 8.49 -1.06
CA ARG A 48 8.22 7.27 -1.46
C ARG A 48 7.82 6.12 -0.55
N TRP A 49 8.01 4.90 -1.04
CA TRP A 49 7.89 3.70 -0.21
C TRP A 49 8.89 3.75 0.95
N GLY A 50 8.46 3.31 2.13
CA GLY A 50 9.27 3.33 3.32
C GLY A 50 8.49 3.76 4.56
N ARG A 51 9.20 4.31 5.54
CA ARG A 51 8.60 4.88 6.74
C ARG A 51 8.37 6.36 6.51
N ALA A 52 7.25 6.87 7.00
CA ALA A 52 6.96 8.29 7.05
C ALA A 52 6.24 8.60 8.37
N ALA A 53 6.49 9.79 8.91
CA ALA A 53 5.86 10.29 10.12
C ALA A 53 4.89 11.43 9.77
N PHE A 54 3.70 11.41 10.36
CA PHE A 54 2.68 12.44 10.19
C PHE A 54 2.17 12.89 11.54
N GLU A 55 1.95 14.18 11.72
CA GLU A 55 1.18 14.67 12.85
C GLU A 55 -0.31 14.41 12.60
N ILE A 56 -0.97 13.90 13.62
CA ILE A 56 -2.42 13.66 13.62
C ILE A 56 -3.03 14.09 14.96
N PRO A 57 -4.29 14.50 14.98
CA PRO A 57 -5.02 14.75 16.22
C PRO A 57 -5.03 13.52 17.14
N ALA A 58 -4.83 13.74 18.43
CA ALA A 58 -4.81 12.71 19.46
C ALA A 58 -6.16 12.54 20.17
N ASP A 59 -7.10 13.45 19.98
CA ASP A 59 -8.38 13.54 20.70
C ASP A 59 -9.60 13.20 19.83
N LYS A 60 -9.43 12.98 18.52
CA LYS A 60 -10.51 12.59 17.60
C LYS A 60 -10.11 11.43 16.69
N PRO A 61 -11.09 10.71 16.11
CA PRO A 61 -10.82 9.73 15.06
C PRO A 61 -10.22 10.38 13.81
N VAL A 62 -9.22 9.73 13.22
CA VAL A 62 -8.52 10.20 12.01
C VAL A 62 -8.61 9.14 10.92
N HIS A 63 -9.11 9.53 9.74
CA HIS A 63 -9.19 8.66 8.58
C HIS A 63 -7.86 8.66 7.85
N VAL A 64 -7.26 7.48 7.72
CA VAL A 64 -5.99 7.26 7.01
C VAL A 64 -6.24 6.36 5.82
N ALA A 65 -5.96 6.87 4.62
CA ALA A 65 -6.03 6.12 3.38
C ALA A 65 -4.64 6.04 2.73
N VAL A 66 -4.35 4.93 2.05
CA VAL A 66 -3.12 4.74 1.31
C VAL A 66 -3.44 4.14 -0.05
N SER A 67 -2.81 4.68 -1.07
CA SER A 67 -3.01 4.29 -2.47
C SER A 67 -1.71 4.44 -3.25
N GLN A 68 -1.63 3.84 -4.44
CA GLN A 68 -0.43 3.87 -5.28
C GLN A 68 -0.68 4.74 -6.51
N GLY A 69 0.40 5.39 -6.99
CA GLY A 69 0.34 6.26 -8.16
C GLY A 69 -0.62 7.43 -7.97
N SER A 70 -1.52 7.62 -8.93
CA SER A 70 -2.50 8.72 -8.95
C SER A 70 -3.67 8.57 -7.96
N GLY A 71 -3.63 7.58 -7.06
CA GLY A 71 -4.61 7.45 -5.99
C GLY A 71 -5.66 6.37 -6.18
N GLN A 72 -5.63 5.62 -7.30
CA GLN A 72 -6.67 4.65 -7.64
C GLN A 72 -6.25 3.19 -7.46
N ILE A 73 -4.95 2.92 -7.26
CA ILE A 73 -4.41 1.56 -7.24
C ILE A 73 -4.11 1.13 -5.81
N GLY A 74 -4.45 -0.11 -5.47
CA GLY A 74 -4.08 -0.68 -4.17
C GLY A 74 -4.65 0.09 -2.99
N VAL A 75 -5.79 0.76 -3.18
CA VAL A 75 -6.40 1.60 -2.14
C VAL A 75 -6.72 0.75 -0.91
N ALA A 76 -6.35 1.27 0.26
CA ALA A 76 -6.75 0.74 1.55
C ALA A 76 -6.95 1.91 2.52
N SER A 77 -7.96 1.83 3.37
CA SER A 77 -8.22 2.86 4.37
C SER A 77 -8.58 2.25 5.72
N THR A 78 -8.34 3.03 6.76
CA THR A 78 -8.73 2.72 8.13
C THR A 78 -9.03 4.01 8.88
N VAL A 79 -9.75 3.90 9.99
CA VAL A 79 -9.95 4.99 10.93
C VAL A 79 -9.18 4.66 12.20
N LEU A 80 -8.26 5.54 12.57
CA LEU A 80 -7.52 5.44 13.82
C LEU A 80 -8.29 6.15 14.92
N SER A 81 -8.66 5.40 15.95
CA SER A 81 -9.23 5.99 17.16
C SER A 81 -8.13 6.63 18.04
N PRO A 82 -8.47 7.64 18.86
CA PRO A 82 -7.57 8.24 19.86
C PRO A 82 -6.82 7.23 20.75
N GLU A 83 -7.53 6.19 21.18
CA GLU A 83 -7.04 5.14 22.08
C GLU A 83 -6.02 4.19 21.42
N GLN A 84 -6.02 4.10 20.08
CA GLN A 84 -5.22 3.12 19.35
C GLN A 84 -3.77 3.59 19.18
N PRO A 85 -2.78 2.67 19.16
CA PRO A 85 -1.42 3.02 18.79
C PRO A 85 -1.35 3.71 17.42
N ALA A 86 -0.62 4.83 17.36
CA ALA A 86 -0.44 5.60 16.13
C ALA A 86 0.68 5.00 15.24
N GLU A 87 0.64 3.70 15.02
CA GLU A 87 1.55 3.00 14.12
C GLU A 87 0.74 2.12 13.17
N LEU A 88 0.97 2.30 11.86
CA LEU A 88 0.30 1.57 10.81
C LEU A 88 1.30 0.99 9.82
N GLU A 89 0.99 -0.21 9.33
CA GLU A 89 1.66 -0.81 8.18
C GLU A 89 0.68 -0.89 7.01
N TYR A 90 1.13 -0.44 5.84
CA TYR A 90 0.45 -0.64 4.58
C TYR A 90 1.24 -1.60 3.70
N ARG A 91 0.55 -2.56 3.07
CA ARG A 91 1.09 -3.43 2.03
C ARG A 91 0.35 -3.26 0.73
N GLY A 92 1.11 -2.93 -0.31
CA GLY A 92 0.62 -2.95 -1.68
C GLY A 92 0.21 -4.35 -2.12
N PRO A 93 -0.83 -4.50 -2.96
CA PRO A 93 -1.22 -5.80 -3.51
C PRO A 93 -0.16 -6.37 -4.45
N ALA A 94 -0.21 -7.68 -4.68
CA ALA A 94 0.62 -8.33 -5.69
C ALA A 94 0.21 -7.95 -7.12
N ALA A 95 -1.06 -7.59 -7.34
CA ALA A 95 -1.63 -7.22 -8.62
C ALA A 95 -2.39 -5.89 -8.52
N LEU A 96 -2.28 -5.04 -9.55
CA LEU A 96 -2.75 -3.64 -9.50
C LEU A 96 -4.28 -3.49 -9.42
N TYR A 97 -5.04 -4.51 -9.81
CA TYR A 97 -6.51 -4.51 -9.73
C TYR A 97 -7.05 -4.89 -8.35
N LEU A 98 -6.19 -5.24 -7.39
CA LEU A 98 -6.60 -5.58 -6.03
C LEU A 98 -6.45 -4.38 -5.10
N ALA A 99 -7.24 -4.39 -4.02
CA ALA A 99 -7.04 -3.47 -2.91
C ALA A 99 -5.75 -3.81 -2.13
N GLY A 100 -5.13 -2.79 -1.55
CA GLY A 100 -4.04 -2.97 -0.59
C GLY A 100 -4.54 -3.51 0.75
N SER A 101 -3.65 -3.58 1.72
CA SER A 101 -4.01 -3.84 3.12
C SER A 101 -3.34 -2.82 4.03
N ILE A 102 -4.09 -2.32 5.01
CA ILE A 102 -3.61 -1.39 6.02
C ILE A 102 -4.08 -1.87 7.40
N GLY A 103 -3.24 -1.71 8.42
CA GLY A 103 -3.52 -2.18 9.77
C GLY A 103 -2.31 -2.05 10.68
N ALA A 104 -2.38 -2.64 11.86
CA ALA A 104 -1.26 -2.63 12.80
C ALA A 104 -0.03 -3.35 12.23
N PRO A 105 1.20 -2.95 12.60
CA PRO A 105 2.43 -3.60 12.15
C PRO A 105 2.41 -5.12 12.35
N GLY A 106 2.82 -5.87 11.33
CA GLY A 106 2.85 -7.33 11.36
C GLY A 106 1.50 -8.02 11.18
N THR A 107 0.37 -7.31 11.21
CA THR A 107 -0.97 -7.89 11.00
C THR A 107 -1.39 -7.91 9.53
N VAL A 108 -0.77 -7.06 8.71
CA VAL A 108 -1.14 -6.91 7.30
C VAL A 108 -0.46 -7.95 6.40
N LYS A 109 -1.25 -8.54 5.51
CA LYS A 109 -0.78 -9.50 4.50
C LYS A 109 -0.96 -8.95 3.10
N GLN A 110 -0.01 -9.22 2.23
CA GLN A 110 -0.11 -8.86 0.82
C GLN A 110 -1.17 -9.72 0.13
N ARG A 111 -2.16 -9.07 -0.50
CA ARG A 111 -3.23 -9.75 -1.24
C ARG A 111 -2.78 -10.15 -2.63
N GLY A 112 -3.27 -11.29 -3.12
CA GLY A 112 -3.05 -11.76 -4.50
C GLY A 112 -1.71 -12.43 -4.78
N CYS A 113 -0.88 -12.70 -3.76
CA CYS A 113 0.44 -13.32 -3.97
C CYS A 113 0.33 -14.71 -4.65
N LEU A 114 -0.54 -15.58 -4.14
CA LEU A 114 -0.76 -16.92 -4.70
C LEU A 114 -1.30 -16.86 -6.13
N LEU A 115 -2.27 -15.98 -6.39
CA LEU A 115 -2.82 -15.77 -7.72
C LEU A 115 -1.75 -15.28 -8.71
N GLN A 116 -0.90 -14.35 -8.28
CA GLN A 116 0.20 -13.85 -9.11
C GLN A 116 1.20 -14.95 -9.47
N LEU A 117 1.54 -15.81 -8.50
CA LEU A 117 2.39 -16.98 -8.74
C LEU A 117 1.76 -17.98 -9.71
N ALA A 118 0.45 -18.24 -9.56
CA ALA A 118 -0.29 -19.12 -10.47
C ALA A 118 -0.29 -18.57 -11.90
N ILE A 119 -0.51 -17.26 -12.09
CA ILE A 119 -0.44 -16.61 -13.41
C ILE A 119 0.96 -16.75 -14.01
N PHE A 120 2.00 -16.47 -13.22
CA PHE A 120 3.39 -16.60 -13.70
C PHE A 120 3.78 -18.05 -14.04
N ALA A 121 3.15 -19.05 -13.43
CA ALA A 121 3.38 -20.46 -13.77
C ALA A 121 2.57 -20.90 -15.01
N LEU A 122 1.27 -20.59 -15.07
CA LEU A 122 0.39 -21.08 -16.14
C LEU A 122 0.60 -20.34 -17.47
N ALA A 123 0.78 -19.02 -17.46
CA ALA A 123 0.92 -18.24 -18.69
C ALA A 123 2.06 -18.73 -19.62
N PRO A 124 3.29 -18.98 -19.14
CA PRO A 124 4.36 -19.48 -20.01
C PRO A 124 4.11 -20.92 -20.49
N LEU A 125 3.49 -21.77 -19.65
CA LEU A 125 3.13 -23.13 -20.05
C LEU A 125 2.09 -23.14 -21.17
N MET A 126 1.08 -22.28 -21.06
CA MET A 126 0.06 -22.10 -22.10
C MET A 126 0.66 -21.53 -23.39
N ALA A 127 1.57 -20.54 -23.29
CA ALA A 127 2.26 -19.98 -24.44
C ALA A 127 3.13 -21.04 -25.14
N LEU A 128 3.86 -21.86 -24.38
CA LEU A 128 4.67 -22.96 -24.91
C LEU A 128 3.80 -24.00 -25.63
N ALA A 129 2.69 -24.41 -25.03
CA ALA A 129 1.76 -25.36 -25.64
C ALA A 129 1.20 -24.82 -26.97
N LEU A 130 0.83 -23.53 -27.02
CA LEU A 130 0.36 -22.87 -28.24
C LEU A 130 1.42 -22.87 -29.34
N VAL A 131 2.68 -22.55 -29.00
CA VAL A 131 3.80 -22.56 -29.95
C VAL A 131 4.03 -23.97 -30.51
N ILE A 132 3.97 -25.00 -29.66
CA ILE A 132 4.09 -26.41 -30.09
C ILE A 132 2.96 -26.76 -31.07
N VAL A 133 1.72 -26.45 -30.73
CA VAL A 133 0.55 -26.74 -31.59
C VAL A 133 0.67 -26.05 -32.94
N LEU A 134 1.04 -24.76 -32.96
CA LEU A 134 1.26 -24.01 -34.20
C LEU A 134 2.40 -24.60 -35.04
N GLY A 135 3.51 -24.98 -34.41
CA GLY A 135 4.62 -25.64 -35.11
C GLY A 135 4.22 -26.96 -35.75
N VAL A 136 3.40 -27.76 -35.05
CA VAL A 136 2.86 -29.03 -35.60
C VAL A 136 1.89 -28.78 -36.74
N LEU A 137 1.03 -27.75 -36.64
CA LEU A 137 0.08 -27.41 -37.70
C LEU A 137 0.76 -26.85 -38.95
N LEU A 138 1.82 -26.06 -38.80
CA LEU A 138 2.56 -25.44 -39.91
C LEU A 138 3.56 -26.38 -40.59
N SER A 139 3.89 -27.51 -39.95
CA SER A 139 4.78 -28.55 -40.50
C SER A 139 4.03 -29.67 -41.22
N ARG A 140 2.69 -29.59 -41.26
CA ARG A 140 1.82 -30.45 -42.07
C ARG A 140 1.38 -29.72 -43.33
#